data_AF-C0B9M7-F1
#
_entry.id   AF-C0B9M7-F1
#
_cell.length_a   1.000
_cell.length_b   1.000
_cell.length_c   1.000
_cell.angle_alpha   90.00
_cell.angle_beta   90.00
_cell.angle_gamma   90.00
#
_symmetry.space_group_name_H-M   'P 1'
#
loop_
_entity.id
_entity.type
_entity.pdbx_description
1 polymer ?
#
loop_
_entity_poly.entity_id
_entity_poly.type
_entity_poly.pdbx_seq_one_letter_code
_entity_poly.pdbx_strand_id
1 'polypeptide(L)' 'MIKKPLFQVIDDAVCNKILAPTISENMKEIVEAFDMNQIFGRKEVKKTWIW' A
#
# COMPACT_ATOMS: atom_id res chain seq x y z
N MET A 1 -13.91 -11.78 -0.38
CA MET A 1 -12.92 -11.35 -1.38
C MET A 1 -11.57 -11.26 -0.67
N ILE A 2 -10.68 -12.23 -0.84
CA ILE A 2 -9.35 -12.22 -0.21
C ILE A 2 -8.53 -11.17 -0.94
N LYS A 3 -8.12 -10.09 -0.26
CA LYS A 3 -7.26 -9.08 -0.87
C LYS A 3 -5.85 -9.66 -0.96
N LYS A 4 -5.26 -9.67 -2.17
CA LYS A 4 -3.86 -10.04 -2.36
C LYS A 4 -2.95 -9.00 -1.68
N PRO A 5 -1.83 -9.41 -1.05
CA PRO A 5 -0.77 -8.51 -0.63
C PRO A 5 -0.29 -7.62 -1.78
N LEU A 6 0.03 -6.36 -1.49
CA LEU A 6 0.41 -5.37 -2.52
C LEU A 6 1.64 -5.81 -3.33
N PHE A 7 2.64 -6.42 -2.70
CA PHE A 7 3.80 -6.94 -3.41
C PHE A 7 3.44 -8.06 -4.40
N GLN A 8 2.48 -8.92 -4.08
CA GLN A 8 2.03 -9.94 -5.04
C GLN A 8 1.32 -9.31 -6.24
N VAL A 9 0.61 -8.20 -6.05
CA VAL A 9 -0.01 -7.46 -7.17
C VAL A 9 1.05 -6.86 -8.09
N ILE A 10 2.13 -6.33 -7.51
CA ILE A 10 3.25 -5.78 -8.28
C ILE A 10 3.97 -6.90 -9.06
N ASP A 11 4.25 -8.03 -8.41
CA ASP A 11 4.90 -9.18 -9.05
C ASP A 11 4.04 -9.75 -10.19
N ASP A 12 2.73 -9.93 -9.96
CA ASP A 12 1.78 -10.37 -10.98
C ASP A 12 1.79 -9.42 -12.19
N ALA A 13 1.91 -8.10 -11.98
CA ALA A 13 1.95 -7.13 -13.07
C ALA A 13 3.24 -7.22 -13.92
N VAL A 14 4.37 -7.62 -13.34
CA VAL A 14 5.60 -7.90 -14.08
C VAL A 14 5.45 -9.19 -14.88
N CYS A 15 4.93 -10.26 -14.26
CA CYS A 15 4.69 -11.54 -14.95
C CYS A 15 3.74 -11.38 -16.15
N ASN A 16 2.73 -10.52 -16.01
CA ASN A 16 1.79 -10.20 -17.08
C ASN A 16 2.31 -9.13 -18.08
N LYS A 17 3.58 -8.71 -17.96
CA LYS A 17 4.24 -7.72 -18.82
C LYS A 17 3.54 -6.35 -18.84
N ILE A 18 2.78 -6.03 -17.80
CA ILE A 18 2.13 -4.73 -17.61
C ILE A 18 3.15 -3.72 -17.08
N LEU A 19 4.01 -4.17 -16.16
CA LEU A 19 5.10 -3.37 -15.60
C LEU A 19 6.45 -3.91 -16.05
N ALA A 20 7.37 -3.00 -16.35
CA ALA A 20 8.78 -3.36 -16.50
C ALA A 20 9.37 -3.74 -15.14
N PRO A 21 10.34 -4.67 -15.08
CA PRO A 21 10.98 -5.08 -13.82
C PRO A 21 11.52 -3.91 -13.00
N THR A 22 12.19 -2.96 -13.66
CA THR A 22 12.73 -1.74 -13.02
C THR A 22 11.65 -0.86 -12.40
N ILE A 23 10.46 -0.79 -13.01
CA ILE A 23 9.34 -0.03 -12.43
C ILE A 23 8.81 -0.74 -11.19
N SER A 24 8.76 -2.08 -11.20
CA SER A 24 8.36 -2.88 -10.03
C SER A 24 9.29 -2.67 -8.85
N GLU A 25 10.61 -2.64 -9.06
CA GLU A 25 11.58 -2.36 -8.00
C GLU A 25 11.35 -0.99 -7.38
N ASN A 26 11.22 0.06 -8.20
CA ASN A 26 10.90 1.41 -7.72
C ASN A 26 9.57 1.46 -6.95
N MET A 27 8.55 0.72 -7.40
CA MET A 27 7.26 0.65 -6.69
C MET A 27 7.39 -0.05 -5.33
N LYS A 28 8.20 -1.10 -5.23
CA LYS A 28 8.45 -1.79 -3.96
C LYS A 28 9.18 -0.87 -2.99
N GLU A 29 10.21 -0.16 -3.44
CA GLU A 29 10.92 0.84 -2.62
C GLU A 29 9.97 1.93 -2.09
N ILE A 30 9.08 2.45 -2.95
CA ILE A 30 8.07 3.43 -2.53
C ILE A 30 7.16 2.82 -1.45
N VAL A 31 6.66 1.60 -1.65
CA VAL A 31 5.76 0.93 -0.70
C VAL A 31 6.44 0.65 0.63
N GLU A 32 7.73 0.30 0.63
CA GLU A 32 8.52 0.08 1.84
C GLU A 32 8.83 1.40 2.57
N ALA A 33 9.12 2.46 1.83
CA ALA A 33 9.36 3.79 2.38
C ALA A 33 8.06 4.48 2.87
N PHE A 34 6.91 4.04 2.36
CA PHE A 34 5.60 4.51 2.81
C PHE A 34 5.32 3.99 4.23
N ASP A 35 5.50 4.86 5.22
CA ASP A 35 5.00 4.60 6.57
C ASP A 35 3.47 4.49 6.50
N MET A 36 2.94 3.30 6.78
CA MET A 36 1.51 3.05 6.83
C MET A 36 0.79 3.96 7.84
N ASN A 37 1.51 4.52 8.81
CA ASN A 37 0.99 5.51 9.76
C ASN A 37 0.84 6.93 9.16
N GLN A 38 1.43 7.23 7.99
CA GLN A 38 1.23 8.50 7.27
C GLN A 38 -0.07 8.52 6.46
N ILE A 39 -0.57 7.36 6.01
CA ILE A 39 -1.84 7.27 5.25
C ILE A 39 -3.02 7.64 6.14
N PHE A 40 -2.92 7.35 7.44
CA PHE A 40 -3.81 7.87 8.45
C PHE A 40 -3.20 9.13 9.04
N GLY A 41 -3.23 10.23 8.30
CA GLY A 41 -3.37 11.53 8.94
C GLY A 41 -4.53 11.38 9.93
N ARG A 42 -4.19 11.22 11.21
CA ARG A 42 -5.11 10.81 12.27
C ARG A 42 -6.35 11.68 12.16
N LYS A 43 -7.44 11.12 11.65
CA LYS A 43 -8.75 11.58 12.09
C LYS A 43 -8.82 11.09 13.52
N GLU A 44 -8.36 11.90 14.47
CA GLU A 44 -8.65 11.67 15.87
C GLU A 44 -10.15 11.42 15.96
N VAL A 45 -10.54 10.18 16.22
CA VAL A 45 -11.91 9.89 16.59
C VAL A 45 -12.05 10.52 17.97
N LYS A 46 -12.50 11.78 18.02
CA LYS A 46 -12.94 12.40 19.27
C LYS A 46 -13.94 11.42 19.86
N LYS A 47 -13.59 10.77 20.96
CA LYS A 47 -14.55 10.02 21.77
C LYS A 47 -15.54 11.06 22.28
N THR A 48 -16.70 11.18 21.63
CA THR A 48 -17.82 11.89 22.22
C THR A 48 -18.30 11.04 23.38
N TRP A 49 -17.88 11.39 24.60
CA TRP A 49 -18.56 10.95 25.80
C TRP A 49 -19.90 11.67 25.82
N ILE A 50 -20.97 10.96 25.43
CA ILE A 50 -22.33 11.39 25.72
C ILE A 50 -22.61 10.86 27.13
N TRP A 51 -22.74 11.78 28.08
CA TRP A 51 -23.19 11.51 29.45
C TRP A 51 -24.70 11.26 29.46
#